data_AF-X1FII5-F1
#
_entry.id   AF-X1FII5-F1
#
_cell.length_a   1.000
_cell.length_b   1.000
_cell.length_c   1.000
_cell.angle_alpha   90.00
_cell.angle_beta   90.00
_cell.angle_gamma   90.00
#
_symmetry.space_group_name_H-M   'P 1'
#
loop_
_entity.id
_entity.type
_entity.pdbx_description
1 polymer ?
#
loop_
_entity_poly.entity_id
_entity_poly.type
_entity_poly.pdbx_seq_one_letter_code
_entity_poly.pdbx_strand_id
1 'polypeptide(L)' 'MIVNLFFAYGGYFGEFDKSEFSIEDVIVEFAEQLSLGNTKFHDQNVGMWHKVLTHGITPKEFLKELSLYVEQV' A
#
# COMPACT_ATOMS: atom_id res chain seq x y z
N MET A 1 9.54 14.81 -3.96
CA MET A 1 9.88 13.38 -3.79
C MET A 1 8.79 12.40 -4.22
N ILE A 2 7.51 12.79 -4.31
CA ILE A 2 6.41 11.91 -4.81
C ILE A 2 6.55 11.53 -6.30
N VAL A 3 7.10 12.43 -7.13
CA VAL A 3 7.24 12.23 -8.58
C VAL A 3 8.16 11.04 -8.91
N ASN A 4 9.16 10.74 -8.07
CA ASN A 4 10.05 9.59 -8.29
C ASN A 4 9.36 8.25 -8.04
N LEU A 5 8.40 8.16 -7.10
CA LEU A 5 7.61 6.94 -6.93
C LEU A 5 6.72 6.69 -8.15
N PHE A 6 6.10 7.74 -8.70
CA PHE A 6 5.27 7.63 -9.90
C PHE A 6 6.01 6.99 -11.08
N PHE A 7 7.26 7.40 -11.33
CA PHE A 7 8.10 6.79 -12.36
C PHE A 7 8.65 5.41 -11.97
N ALA A 8 8.94 5.17 -10.68
CA ALA A 8 9.44 3.87 -10.21
C ALA A 8 8.40 2.74 -10.35
N TYR A 9 7.10 3.06 -10.27
CA TYR A 9 6.01 2.09 -10.47
C TYR A 9 5.48 2.06 -11.92
N GLY A 10 6.26 2.52 -12.90
CA GLY A 10 5.95 2.35 -14.32
C GLY A 10 4.87 3.27 -14.88
N GLY A 11 4.42 4.29 -14.13
CA GLY A 11 3.37 5.21 -14.56
C GLY A 11 1.94 4.66 -14.44
N TYR A 12 1.76 3.48 -13.82
CA TYR A 12 0.47 2.80 -13.62
C TYR A 12 -0.37 3.38 -12.46
N PHE A 13 -0.17 4.64 -12.11
CA PHE A 13 -0.92 5.25 -11.02
C PHE A 13 -2.40 5.38 -11.40
N GLY A 14 -3.28 4.75 -10.61
CA GLY A 14 -4.72 4.73 -10.89
C GLY A 14 -5.09 3.88 -12.10
N GLU A 15 -4.29 2.86 -12.44
CA GLU A 15 -4.66 1.84 -13.43
C GLU A 15 -5.93 1.07 -13.00
N PHE A 16 -6.08 0.83 -11.69
CA PHE A 16 -7.25 0.16 -11.11
C PHE A 16 -8.20 1.16 -10.45
N ASP A 17 -9.48 0.79 -10.39
CA ASP A 17 -10.51 1.62 -9.78
C ASP A 17 -10.29 1.73 -8.27
N LYS A 18 -10.31 2.96 -7.75
CA LYS A 18 -10.14 3.23 -6.31
C LYS A 18 -11.19 2.53 -5.44
N SER A 19 -12.38 2.24 -5.97
CA SER A 19 -13.43 1.52 -5.26
C SER A 19 -13.12 0.03 -5.01
N GLU A 20 -12.19 -0.54 -5.76
CA GLU A 20 -11.71 -1.91 -5.56
C GLU A 20 -10.62 -2.00 -4.48
N PHE A 21 -10.15 -0.85 -3.99
CA PHE A 21 -9.14 -0.81 -2.95
C PHE A 21 -9.71 -1.01 -1.55
N SER A 22 -9.11 -1.92 -0.79
CA SER A 22 -9.40 -2.18 0.62
C SER A 22 -8.11 -2.08 1.44
N ILE A 23 -8.10 -1.18 2.44
CA ILE A 23 -6.99 -1.08 3.40
C ILE A 23 -6.89 -2.31 4.28
N GLU A 24 -8.03 -2.88 4.67
CA GLU A 24 -8.08 -4.08 5.49
C GLU A 24 -7.38 -5.24 4.78
N ASP A 25 -7.62 -5.40 3.48
CA ASP A 25 -6.96 -6.43 2.67
C ASP A 25 -5.44 -6.22 2.61
N VAL A 26 -4.99 -4.96 2.49
CA VAL A 26 -3.56 -4.61 2.49
C VAL A 26 -2.92 -4.94 3.85
N ILE A 27 -3.60 -4.62 4.95
CA ILE A 27 -3.10 -4.89 6.31
C ILE A 27 -3.05 -6.40 6.58
N VAL A 28 -4.10 -7.14 6.20
CA VAL A 28 -4.17 -8.60 6.37
C VAL A 28 -3.07 -9.26 5.56
N GLU A 29 -2.91 -8.91 4.28
CA GLU A 29 -1.86 -9.45 3.41
C GLU A 29 -0.46 -9.18 4.00
N PHE A 30 -0.23 -7.98 4.53
CA PHE A 30 1.02 -7.64 5.18
C PHE A 30 1.26 -8.47 6.46
N ALA A 31 0.24 -8.66 7.29
CA ALA A 31 0.31 -9.45 8.51
C ALA A 31 0.54 -10.95 8.23
N GLU A 32 -0.14 -11.51 7.22
CA GLU A 32 0.05 -12.89 6.78
C GLU A 32 1.48 -13.11 6.32
N GLN A 33 2.02 -12.22 5.48
CA GLN A 33 3.39 -12.35 5.00
C GLN A 33 4.44 -12.13 6.11
N LEU A 34 4.14 -11.34 7.15
CA LEU A 34 4.97 -11.25 8.36
C LEU A 34 4.98 -12.57 9.14
N SER A 35 3.83 -13.25 9.24
CA SER A 35 3.70 -14.51 9.98
C SER A 35 4.49 -15.66 9.35
N LEU A 36 4.76 -15.60 8.04
CA LEU A 36 5.50 -16.63 7.30
C LEU A 36 7.02 -16.62 7.58
N GLY A 37 7.54 -15.63 8.32
CA GLY A 37 8.91 -15.63 8.87
C GLY A 37 10.05 -15.48 7.86
N ASN A 38 9.77 -15.37 6.56
CA ASN A 38 10.76 -15.14 5.49
C ASN A 38 10.64 -13.73 4.90
N THR A 39 10.53 -12.76 5.79
CA THR A 39 9.98 -11.46 5.44
C THR A 39 11.07 -10.43 5.19
N LYS A 40 11.39 -10.19 3.91
CA LYS A 40 12.16 -9.00 3.52
C LYS A 40 11.23 -7.79 3.57
N PHE A 41 11.27 -7.05 4.68
CA PHE A 41 10.44 -5.85 4.90
C PHE A 41 10.48 -4.86 3.72
N HIS A 42 11.62 -4.75 3.05
CA HIS A 42 11.75 -3.88 1.87
C HIS A 42 10.84 -4.33 0.72
N ASP A 43 10.86 -5.63 0.38
CA ASP A 43 10.10 -6.18 -0.74
C ASP A 43 8.59 -6.10 -0.47
N GLN A 44 8.18 -6.34 0.78
CA GLN A 44 6.79 -6.15 1.20
C GLN A 44 6.34 -4.70 1.12
N ASN A 45 7.17 -3.78 1.59
CA ASN A 45 6.86 -2.36 1.55
C ASN A 45 6.71 -1.90 0.08
N VAL A 46 7.57 -2.39 -0.83
CA VAL A 46 7.43 -2.12 -2.27
C VAL A 46 6.12 -2.71 -2.82
N GLY A 47 5.78 -3.96 -2.46
CA GLY A 47 4.51 -4.58 -2.89
C GLY A 47 3.27 -3.85 -2.40
N MET A 48 3.25 -3.46 -1.13
CA MET A 48 2.20 -2.63 -0.53
C MET A 48 2.05 -1.32 -1.30
N TRP A 49 3.14 -0.58 -1.51
CA TRP A 49 3.10 0.68 -2.22
C TRP A 49 2.71 0.53 -3.68
N HIS A 50 3.09 -0.57 -4.34
CA HIS A 50 2.63 -0.87 -5.68
C HIS A 50 1.11 -0.96 -5.72
N LYS A 51 0.50 -1.77 -4.85
CA LYS A 51 -0.96 -1.97 -4.77
C LYS A 51 -1.70 -0.67 -4.45
N VAL A 52 -1.22 0.10 -3.48
CA VAL A 52 -1.81 1.40 -3.10
C VAL A 52 -1.79 2.39 -4.27
N LEU A 53 -0.63 2.52 -4.91
CA LEU A 53 -0.45 3.50 -5.99
C LEU A 53 -1.16 3.10 -7.28
N THR A 54 -1.25 1.81 -7.60
CA THR A 54 -1.96 1.35 -8.80
C THR A 54 -3.47 1.56 -8.71
N HIS A 55 -4.05 1.64 -7.51
CA HIS A 55 -5.46 2.06 -7.30
C HIS A 55 -5.62 3.58 -7.19
N GLY A 56 -4.57 4.35 -7.49
CA GLY A 56 -4.61 5.81 -7.53
C GLY A 56 -4.67 6.44 -6.14
N ILE A 57 -4.28 5.70 -5.09
CA ILE A 57 -4.26 6.23 -3.72
C ILE A 57 -2.91 6.85 -3.44
N THR A 58 -2.93 8.12 -3.05
CA THR A 58 -1.70 8.82 -2.70
C THR A 58 -1.18 8.36 -1.34
N PRO A 59 0.14 8.45 -1.09
CA PRO A 59 0.69 8.14 0.23
C PRO A 59 0.04 8.92 1.38
N LYS A 60 -0.39 10.16 1.12
CA LYS A 60 -1.06 10.99 2.12
C LYS A 60 -2.46 10.48 2.46
N GLU A 61 -3.23 10.04 1.45
CA GLU A 61 -4.54 9.44 1.66
C GLU A 61 -4.42 8.11 2.40
N PHE A 62 -3.51 7.24 1.94
CA PHE A 62 -3.27 5.95 2.59
C PHE A 62 -2.88 6.09 4.05
N LEU A 63 -1.92 6.97 4.38
CA LEU A 63 -1.50 7.20 5.77
C LEU A 63 -2.61 7.79 6.64
N LYS A 64 -3.47 8.66 6.06
CA LYS A 64 -4.62 9.22 6.77
C LYS A 64 -5.62 8.12 7.11
N GLU A 65 -5.96 7.27 6.16
CA GLU A 65 -6.90 6.17 6.41
C GLU A 65 -6.28 5.13 7.37
N LEU A 66 -4.99 4.79 7.20
CA LEU A 66 -4.27 3.89 8.11
C LEU A 66 -4.26 4.40 9.56
N SER A 67 -4.12 5.71 9.78
CA SER A 67 -4.16 6.28 11.14
C SER A 67 -5.48 6.01 11.88
N LEU A 68 -6.60 5.88 11.16
CA LEU A 68 -7.89 5.55 11.76
C LEU A 68 -7.92 4.14 12.35
N TYR A 69 -7.12 3.21 11.81
CA TYR A 69 -7.01 1.84 12.30
C TYR A 69 -6.00 1.70 13.45
N VAL A 70 -4.97 2.55 13.49
CA VAL A 70 -3.93 2.51 14.53
C VAL A 70 -4.41 3.14 15.84
N GLU A 71 -5.28 4.15 15.80
CA GLU A 71 -5.83 4.80 17.01
C GLU A 71 -6.93 3.97 17.72
N GLN A 72 -7.36 2.85 17.14
CA GLN A 72 -8.39 1.97 17.71
C GLN A 72 -7.86 0.80 18.56
N VAL A 73 -6.54 0.73 18.79
CA VAL A 73 -5.88 -0.35 19.56
C VAL A 73 -5.26 0.17 20.85
#